data_AF-A0A2G9LL96-F1
#
_entry.id   AF-A0A2G9LL96-F1
#
_cell.length_a   1.000
_cell.length_b   1.000
_cell.length_c   1.000
_cell.angle_alpha   90.00
_cell.angle_beta   90.00
_cell.angle_gamma   90.00
#
_symmetry.space_group_name_H-M   'P 1'
#
loop_
_entity.id
_entity.type
_entity.pdbx_description
1 polymer ?
#
loop_
_entity_poly.entity_id
_entity_poly.type
_entity_poly.pdbx_seq_one_letter_code
_entity_poly.pdbx_strand_id
1 'polypeptide(L)'
;KGNEIKGNEIKGNEIKDVADAKKYNDLGISDTLSSNFEKAEKEFRESIKMDPNLAEPHGNLGILYLRIGKKNDAAEEILKAKELFKK
;
A
#
# COMPACT_ATOMS: atom_id res chain seq x y z
N LYS A 1 9.73 -27.86 -26.57
CA LYS A 1 10.17 -27.84 -25.16
C LYS A 1 9.66 -26.54 -24.56
N GLY A 2 8.40 -26.54 -24.14
CA GLY A 2 7.75 -25.37 -23.54
C GLY A 2 8.14 -25.30 -22.07
N ASN A 3 8.64 -24.14 -21.64
CA ASN A 3 8.99 -23.92 -20.25
C ASN A 3 7.71 -23.82 -19.42
N GLU A 4 7.59 -24.76 -18.50
CA GLU A 4 6.59 -24.80 -17.45
C GLU A 4 6.74 -23.55 -16.59
N ILE A 5 5.74 -22.67 -16.65
CA ILE A 5 5.55 -21.62 -15.68
C ILE A 5 5.24 -22.35 -14.37
N LYS A 6 6.23 -22.43 -13.47
CA LYS A 6 6.02 -22.88 -12.11
C LYS A 6 4.98 -21.95 -11.49
N GLY A 7 3.77 -22.47 -11.35
CA GLY A 7 2.70 -21.83 -10.62
C GLY A 7 3.20 -21.57 -9.22
N ASN A 8 3.39 -20.29 -8.90
CA ASN A 8 3.49 -19.87 -7.51
C ASN A 8 2.20 -20.32 -6.82
N GLU A 9 2.39 -21.11 -5.77
CA GLU A 9 1.35 -21.62 -4.90
C GLU A 9 0.58 -20.43 -4.33
N ILE A 10 -0.56 -20.10 -4.95
CA ILE A 10 -1.55 -19.20 -4.39
C ILE A 10 -2.12 -19.92 -3.18
N LYS A 11 -1.57 -19.64 -2.00
CA LYS A 11 -2.07 -20.18 -0.74
C LYS A 11 -3.45 -19.57 -0.54
N GLY A 12 -4.45 -20.43 -0.39
CA GLY A 12 -5.88 -20.09 -0.33
C GLY A 12 -6.35 -19.16 0.80
N ASN A 13 -5.46 -18.40 1.44
CA ASN A 13 -5.75 -17.28 2.33
C ASN A 13 -5.57 -15.90 1.67
N GLU A 14 -4.89 -15.79 0.52
CA GLU A 14 -4.51 -14.49 -0.09
C GLU A 14 -5.68 -13.72 -0.74
N ILE A 15 -6.79 -14.38 -1.09
CA ILE A 15 -7.87 -13.73 -1.84
C ILE A 15 -8.75 -12.85 -0.93
N LYS A 16 -8.80 -13.15 0.37
CA LYS A 16 -9.61 -12.38 1.33
C LYS A 16 -8.89 -11.09 1.78
N ASP A 17 -7.58 -11.16 1.96
CA ASP A 17 -6.80 -10.07 2.55
C ASP A 17 -6.42 -8.97 1.54
N VAL A 18 -6.19 -9.31 0.26
CA VAL A 18 -5.78 -8.33 -0.76
C VAL A 18 -6.94 -7.40 -1.19
N ALA A 19 -8.18 -7.92 -1.24
CA ALA A 19 -9.34 -7.10 -1.57
C ALA A 19 -9.63 -6.07 -0.47
N ASP A 20 -9.49 -6.49 0.80
CA ASP A 20 -9.60 -5.59 1.94
C ASP A 20 -8.44 -4.59 1.96
N ALA A 21 -7.21 -5.00 1.62
CA ALA A 21 -6.07 -4.09 1.51
C ALA A 21 -6.34 -2.91 0.55
N LYS A 22 -6.87 -3.19 -0.65
CA LYS A 22 -7.22 -2.13 -1.63
C LYS A 22 -8.32 -1.21 -1.10
N LYS A 23 -9.32 -1.76 -0.41
CA LYS A 23 -10.39 -0.96 0.21
C LYS A 23 -9.84 0.02 1.26
N TYR A 24 -8.91 -0.43 2.10
CA TYR A 24 -8.23 0.44 3.07
C TYR A 24 -7.42 1.55 2.38
N ASN A 25 -6.76 1.24 1.26
CA ASN A 25 -6.10 2.27 0.46
C ASN A 25 -7.09 3.32 -0.08
N ASP A 26 -8.23 2.90 -0.63
CA ASP A 26 -9.23 3.82 -1.17
C ASP A 26 -9.87 4.69 -0.07
N LEU A 27 -10.08 4.13 1.12
CA LEU A 27 -10.49 4.88 2.31
C LEU A 27 -9.44 5.93 2.69
N GLY A 28 -8.17 5.56 2.70
CA GLY A 28 -7.07 6.49 2.97
C GLY A 28 -7.01 7.65 1.97
N ILE A 29 -7.26 7.39 0.68
CA ILE A 29 -7.37 8.43 -0.35
C ILE A 29 -8.55 9.35 -0.03
N SER A 30 -9.73 8.79 0.25
CA SER A 30 -10.94 9.55 0.58
C SER A 30 -10.75 10.46 1.81
N ASP A 31 -10.13 9.94 2.87
CA ASP A 31 -9.81 10.72 4.06
C ASP A 31 -8.75 11.79 3.79
N THR A 32 -7.76 11.51 2.92
CA THR A 32 -6.76 12.50 2.49
C THR A 32 -7.42 13.67 1.74
N LEU A 33 -8.39 13.37 0.87
CA LEU A 33 -9.16 14.40 0.15
C LEU A 33 -10.06 15.20 1.10
N SER A 34 -10.54 14.56 2.17
CA SER A 34 -11.33 15.21 3.22
C SER A 34 -10.49 15.92 4.28
N SER A 35 -9.16 15.96 4.13
CA SER A 35 -8.21 16.52 5.10
C SER A 35 -8.21 15.84 6.48
N ASN A 36 -8.76 14.62 6.59
CA ASN A 36 -8.73 13.79 7.80
C ASN A 36 -7.40 13.02 7.87
N PHE A 37 -6.27 13.72 8.02
CA PHE A 37 -4.95 13.15 7.82
C PHE A 37 -4.61 12.00 8.78
N GLU A 38 -5.06 12.06 10.03
CA GLU A 38 -4.83 10.99 11.00
C GLU A 38 -5.57 9.70 10.62
N LYS A 39 -6.80 9.83 10.08
CA LYS A 39 -7.55 8.68 9.58
C LYS A 39 -6.88 8.13 8.33
N ALA A 40 -6.54 9.00 7.37
CA ALA A 40 -5.85 8.58 6.16
C ALA A 40 -4.58 7.77 6.43
N GLU A 41 -3.75 8.24 7.37
CA GLU A 41 -2.54 7.53 7.80
C GLU A 41 -2.87 6.14 8.34
N LYS A 42 -3.91 6.02 9.18
CA LYS A 42 -4.35 4.73 9.72
C LYS A 42 -4.84 3.78 8.63
N GLU A 43 -5.68 4.27 7.72
CA GLU A 43 -6.25 3.43 6.65
C GLU A 43 -5.14 2.94 5.70
N PHE A 44 -4.16 3.78 5.33
CA PHE A 44 -3.00 3.33 4.56
C PHE A 44 -2.15 2.30 5.31
N ARG A 45 -1.92 2.49 6.62
CA ARG A 45 -1.17 1.52 7.43
C ARG A 45 -1.87 0.17 7.54
N GLU A 46 -3.20 0.14 7.64
CA GLU A 46 -3.95 -1.13 7.60
C GLU A 46 -3.88 -1.79 6.21
N SER A 47 -3.93 -1.01 5.13
CA SER A 47 -3.71 -1.52 3.77
C SER A 47 -2.34 -2.21 3.64
N ILE A 48 -1.26 -1.56 4.11
CA ILE A 48 0.11 -2.09 4.11
C ILE A 48 0.22 -3.35 4.99
N LYS A 49 -0.48 -3.39 6.12
CA LYS A 49 -0.46 -4.55 7.02
C LYS A 49 -1.16 -5.77 6.40
N MET A 50 -2.22 -5.54 5.63
CA MET A 50 -2.96 -6.60 4.93
C MET A 50 -2.19 -7.13 3.72
N ASP A 51 -1.62 -6.23 2.91
CA ASP A 51 -0.74 -6.60 1.80
C ASP A 51 0.53 -5.74 1.81
N PRO A 52 1.62 -6.24 2.42
CA PRO A 52 2.91 -5.54 2.46
C PRO A 52 3.60 -5.41 1.09
N ASN A 53 3.10 -6.09 0.06
CA ASN A 53 3.63 -6.01 -1.30
C ASN A 53 2.83 -5.05 -2.18
N LEU A 54 1.69 -4.52 -1.70
CA LEU A 54 0.90 -3.54 -2.42
C LEU A 54 1.64 -2.19 -2.43
N ALA A 55 2.11 -1.77 -3.61
CA ALA A 55 2.95 -0.60 -3.74
C ALA A 55 2.18 0.73 -3.57
N GLU A 56 0.90 0.75 -3.98
CA GLU A 56 0.06 1.94 -3.94
C GLU A 56 -0.08 2.59 -2.55
N PRO A 57 -0.44 1.87 -1.46
CA PRO A 57 -0.61 2.49 -0.14
C PRO A 57 0.70 3.05 0.42
N HIS A 58 1.86 2.46 0.12
CA HIS A 58 3.16 3.05 0.46
C HIS A 58 3.36 4.40 -0.26
N GLY A 59 3.05 4.47 -1.56
CA GLY A 59 3.14 5.72 -2.32
C GLY A 59 2.19 6.80 -1.79
N ASN A 60 0.95 6.41 -1.50
CA ASN A 60 -0.06 7.32 -0.99
C ASN A 60 0.24 7.82 0.44
N LEU A 61 0.73 6.94 1.31
CA LEU A 61 1.20 7.32 2.64
C LEU A 61 2.39 8.28 2.57
N GLY A 62 3.32 8.03 1.63
CA GLY A 62 4.42 8.96 1.36
C GLY A 62 3.96 10.35 0.93
N ILE A 63 2.97 10.44 0.02
CA ILE A 63 2.37 11.72 -0.40
C ILE A 63 1.66 12.41 0.76
N LEU A 64 0.90 11.66 1.57
CA LEU A 64 0.25 12.18 2.77
C LEU A 64 1.28 12.78 3.74
N TYR A 65 2.38 12.09 3.97
CA TYR A 65 3.48 12.55 4.83
C TYR A 65 4.16 13.81 4.30
N LEU A 66 4.35 13.95 2.99
CA LEU A 66 4.80 15.22 2.41
C LEU A 66 3.83 16.36 2.69
N ARG A 67 2.52 16.10 2.56
CA ARG A 67 1.46 17.10 2.81
C ARG A 67 1.45 17.59 4.26
N ILE A 68 1.69 16.70 5.23
CA ILE A 68 1.69 17.06 6.66
C ILE A 68 3.09 17.40 7.22
N GLY A 69 4.11 17.51 6.36
CA GLY A 69 5.46 17.94 6.73
C GLY A 69 6.38 16.87 7.32
N LYS A 70 5.95 15.60 7.36
CA LYS A 70 6.73 14.44 7.83
C LYS A 70 7.68 13.93 6.75
N LYS A 71 8.70 14.73 6.40
CA LYS A 71 9.57 14.46 5.23
C LYS A 71 10.39 13.17 5.33
N ASN A 72 10.85 12.80 6.51
CA ASN A 72 11.64 11.57 6.71
C ASN A 72 10.77 10.34 6.47
N ASP A 73 9.61 10.28 7.14
CA ASP A 73 8.65 9.19 6.96
C ASP A 73 8.19 9.09 5.50
N ALA A 74 7.96 10.24 4.83
CA ALA A 74 7.62 10.26 3.42
C ALA A 74 8.69 9.60 2.52
N ALA A 75 9.97 9.88 2.79
CA ALA A 75 11.07 9.33 2.00
C ALA A 75 11.14 7.80 2.14
N GLU A 76 10.94 7.28 3.36
CA GLU A 76 10.92 5.84 3.61
C GLU A 76 9.79 5.15 2.83
N GLU A 77 8.58 5.68 2.91
CA GLU A 77 7.41 5.10 2.24
C GLU A 77 7.51 5.18 0.70
N ILE A 78 8.01 6.29 0.16
CA ILE A 78 8.23 6.45 -1.28
C ILE A 78 9.31 5.48 -1.78
N LEU A 79 10.38 5.27 -1.02
CA LEU A 79 11.42 4.30 -1.36
C LEU A 79 10.85 2.89 -1.38
N LYS A 80 10.02 2.54 -0.39
CA LYS A 80 9.35 1.24 -0.34
C LYS A 80 8.43 1.02 -1.54
N ALA A 81 7.59 1.99 -1.89
CA ALA A 81 6.73 1.93 -3.06
C ALA A 81 7.55 1.72 -4.35
N LYS A 82 8.65 2.46 -4.51
CA LYS A 82 9.56 2.34 -5.66
C LYS A 82 10.21 0.97 -5.76
N GLU A 83 10.58 0.35 -4.64
CA GLU A 83 11.12 -1.02 -4.64
C GLU A 83 10.06 -2.04 -5.05
N LEU A 84 8.83 -1.90 -4.56
CA LEU A 84 7.73 -2.81 -4.86
C LEU A 84 7.30 -2.71 -6.33
N PHE A 85 7.23 -1.52 -6.93
CA PHE A 85 6.91 -1.36 -8.35
C PHE A 85 7.94 -1.96 -9.32
N LYS A 86 9.16 -2.24 -8.84
CA LYS A 86 10.23 -2.83 -9.66
C LYS A 86 10.24 -4.36 -9.64
N LYS A 87 9.50 -4.97 -8.70
CA LYS A 87 9.37 -6.42 -8.60
C LYS A 87 8.29 -6.93 -9.54
#